data_AF-A0AA39D119-F1
#
_entry.id   AF-A0AA39D119-F1
#
_cell.length_a   1.000
_cell.length_b   1.000
_cell.length_c   1.000
_cell.angle_alpha   90.00
_cell.angle_beta   90.00
_cell.angle_gamma   90.00
#
_symmetry.space_group_name_H-M   'P 1'
#
loop_
_entity.id
_entity.type
_entity.pdbx_description
1 polymer ?
#
loop_
_entity_poly.entity_id
_entity_poly.type
_entity_poly.pdbx_seq_one_letter_code
_entity_poly.pdbx_strand_id
1 'polypeptide(L)'
;MASATDIITYVGVPLAVLGVLPILYTFMLAVLTQRRIRASLLRHGHRPVSRTRPNDGFTIRSSPMTSLIEVELPRYTIAPLERNHDDYWKSTDAGEDQTEEDHRLLGRAETTMSMMEEGRVLGFLRGGSWRAFHWKRLIVGRKLYRIQYEDELREPPAETEFSELIHFLLDWGAIPDAMGWEKLKSGGLWTPAGTVLLRKPGDEEDKTGRNTDWVLRTTVPDESDGILSVTIRWTKEMAALANTRGVASLPPGWGRLDQPQQLEPRDKLKEETKDLPSRIEEMKAADKYSMDSSSLRFRTEDNRVQRVHWEQKHIETGFISEPFPTYERSMASLWFTCASSALLSRKQSNGGLWAFDIPADVRTFVRKESIPCGILVTLGILAETDAPQWSSEPESALRDATINMSNKHLQRFQARVAAERLEATMAPEQARIHRMNREAAERRDQMNDMTESFRAREERIERRLQEAIGSPRMSIKAVSEACLAWLIQQGEVGREWTVDQVAEAVLYLLVVDRSSNDEGEAKKISKILDEWQSWAAAGGMKKQQVKLLEENKTAFCFAAALVAIVSESTESNTGHGKGGADMLECLRLWRKVRLG
;
A
#
# COMPACT_ATOMS: atom_id res chain seq x y z
N MET A 1 -35.22 -55.10 -75.98
CA MET A 1 -35.51 -55.59 -74.61
C MET A 1 -34.22 -55.43 -73.83
N ALA A 2 -34.18 -54.60 -72.78
CA ALA A 2 -32.96 -54.47 -71.97
C ALA A 2 -32.69 -55.79 -71.25
N SER A 3 -31.46 -56.30 -71.32
CA SER A 3 -31.08 -57.54 -70.66
C SER A 3 -31.13 -57.37 -69.13
N ALA A 4 -31.43 -58.42 -68.38
CA ALA A 4 -31.37 -58.38 -66.92
C ALA A 4 -29.97 -57.94 -66.42
N THR A 5 -28.91 -58.27 -67.17
CA THR A 5 -27.55 -57.77 -66.93
C THR A 5 -27.44 -56.25 -67.12
N ASP A 6 -28.08 -55.67 -68.13
CA ASP A 6 -28.03 -54.21 -68.36
C ASP A 6 -28.71 -53.46 -67.21
N ILE A 7 -29.83 -53.96 -66.71
CA ILE A 7 -30.56 -53.35 -65.58
C ILE A 7 -29.72 -53.39 -64.29
N ILE A 8 -29.05 -54.51 -64.01
CA ILE A 8 -28.16 -54.63 -62.85
C ILE A 8 -26.96 -53.68 -62.98
N THR A 9 -26.40 -53.54 -64.17
CA THR A 9 -25.18 -52.75 -64.39
C THR A 9 -25.46 -51.24 -64.41
N TYR A 10 -26.55 -50.81 -65.04
CA TYR A 10 -26.88 -49.39 -65.22
C TYR A 10 -27.77 -48.81 -64.11
N VAL A 11 -28.54 -49.64 -63.40
CA VAL A 11 -29.43 -49.17 -62.31
C VAL A 11 -28.99 -49.76 -60.97
N GLY A 12 -28.70 -51.06 -60.91
CA GLY A 12 -28.32 -51.74 -59.66
C GLY A 12 -27.02 -51.23 -59.05
N VAL A 13 -25.96 -51.08 -59.86
CA VAL A 13 -24.65 -50.60 -59.39
C VAL A 13 -24.72 -49.14 -58.90
N PRO A 14 -25.30 -48.17 -59.64
CA PRO A 14 -25.44 -46.81 -59.13
C PRO A 14 -26.32 -46.71 -57.88
N LEU A 15 -27.39 -47.50 -57.78
CA LEU A 15 -28.26 -47.51 -56.60
C LEU A 15 -27.52 -48.06 -55.36
N ALA A 16 -26.67 -49.07 -55.54
CA ALA A 16 -25.81 -49.58 -54.48
C ALA A 16 -24.75 -48.55 -54.06
N VAL A 17 -24.14 -47.84 -55.00
CA VAL A 17 -23.20 -46.75 -54.72
C VAL A 17 -23.90 -45.60 -53.96
N LEU A 18 -25.11 -45.21 -54.38
CA LEU A 18 -25.93 -44.23 -53.67
C LEU A 18 -26.27 -44.66 -52.25
N GLY A 19 -26.47 -45.96 -52.01
CA GLY A 19 -26.68 -46.52 -50.67
C GLY A 19 -25.44 -46.48 -49.77
N VAL A 20 -24.24 -46.53 -50.33
CA VAL A 20 -22.96 -46.52 -49.59
C VAL A 20 -22.40 -45.10 -49.41
N LEU A 21 -22.82 -44.13 -50.22
CA LEU A 21 -22.38 -42.72 -50.13
C LEU A 21 -22.52 -42.10 -48.72
N PRO A 22 -23.63 -42.29 -47.98
CA PRO A 22 -23.74 -41.73 -46.63
C PRO A 22 -22.70 -42.29 -45.65
N ILE A 23 -22.35 -43.57 -45.79
CA ILE A 23 -21.35 -44.25 -44.95
C ILE A 23 -19.94 -43.76 -45.32
N LEU A 24 -19.66 -43.59 -46.61
CA LEU A 24 -18.40 -43.00 -47.06
C LEU A 24 -18.26 -41.54 -46.62
N TYR A 25 -19.36 -40.79 -46.63
CA TYR A 25 -19.38 -39.41 -46.15
C TYR A 25 -19.07 -39.32 -44.65
N THR A 26 -19.73 -40.12 -43.80
CA THR A 26 -19.47 -40.13 -42.36
C THR A 26 -18.06 -40.63 -42.03
N PHE A 27 -17.56 -41.62 -42.77
CA PHE A 27 -16.18 -42.09 -42.65
C PHE A 27 -15.17 -41.00 -42.99
N MET A 28 -15.33 -40.32 -44.14
CA MET A 28 -14.44 -39.25 -44.58
C MET A 28 -14.49 -38.07 -43.61
N LEU A 29 -15.68 -37.70 -43.13
CA LEU A 29 -15.85 -36.65 -42.13
C LEU A 29 -15.11 -36.99 -40.84
N ALA A 30 -15.27 -38.20 -40.31
CA ALA A 30 -14.59 -38.66 -39.10
C ALA A 30 -13.05 -38.66 -39.22
N VAL A 31 -12.51 -39.05 -40.38
CA VAL A 31 -11.05 -39.02 -40.62
C VAL A 31 -10.54 -37.58 -40.72
N LEU A 32 -11.28 -36.69 -41.38
CA LEU A 32 -10.89 -35.28 -41.50
C LEU A 32 -10.96 -34.56 -40.15
N THR A 33 -12.02 -34.76 -39.38
CA THR A 33 -12.15 -34.18 -38.04
C THR A 33 -11.08 -34.73 -37.08
N GLN A 34 -10.76 -36.02 -37.15
CA GLN A 34 -9.67 -36.61 -36.36
C GLN A 34 -8.31 -35.99 -36.69
N ARG A 35 -8.02 -35.79 -37.99
CA ARG A 35 -6.77 -35.15 -38.42
C ARG A 35 -6.69 -33.70 -37.95
N ARG A 36 -7.80 -32.95 -38.01
CA ARG A 36 -7.86 -31.57 -37.51
C ARG A 36 -7.65 -31.49 -36.01
N ILE A 37 -8.39 -32.30 -35.23
CA ILE A 37 -8.23 -32.39 -33.77
C ILE A 37 -6.79 -32.76 -33.39
N ARG A 38 -6.19 -33.74 -34.07
CA ARG A 38 -4.79 -34.12 -33.83
C ARG A 38 -3.82 -32.98 -34.16
N ALA A 39 -4.02 -32.29 -35.28
CA ALA A 39 -3.19 -31.16 -35.68
C ALA A 39 -3.32 -30.01 -34.69
N SER A 40 -4.54 -29.70 -34.24
CA SER A 40 -4.83 -28.69 -33.23
C SER A 40 -4.14 -29.01 -31.90
N LEU A 41 -4.28 -30.25 -31.38
CA LEU A 41 -3.58 -30.68 -30.16
C LEU A 41 -2.05 -30.56 -30.27
N LEU A 42 -1.47 -30.92 -31.42
CA LEU A 42 -0.03 -30.81 -31.65
C LEU A 42 0.43 -29.35 -31.76
N ARG A 43 -0.33 -28.50 -32.46
CA ARG A 43 -0.05 -27.05 -32.57
C ARG A 43 -0.04 -26.39 -31.20
N HIS A 44 -1.02 -26.73 -30.37
CA HIS A 44 -1.08 -26.27 -28.99
C HIS A 44 -0.17 -27.06 -28.05
N GLY A 45 0.87 -27.76 -28.54
CA GLY A 45 1.95 -28.34 -27.72
C GLY A 45 1.61 -29.60 -26.92
N HIS A 46 0.45 -30.23 -27.14
CA HIS A 46 0.18 -31.55 -26.59
C HIS A 46 0.95 -32.64 -27.34
N ARG A 47 1.47 -33.62 -26.61
CA ARG A 47 2.19 -34.76 -27.20
C ARG A 47 1.30 -36.01 -27.18
N PRO A 48 1.38 -36.87 -28.22
CA PRO A 48 0.70 -38.15 -28.17
C PRO A 48 1.35 -39.03 -27.10
N VAL A 49 0.58 -39.95 -26.51
CA VAL A 49 1.12 -40.93 -25.55
C VAL A 49 2.30 -41.68 -26.19
N SER A 50 3.44 -41.68 -25.50
CA SER A 50 4.66 -42.37 -25.92
C SER A 50 4.99 -43.51 -24.96
N ARG A 51 5.72 -44.52 -25.44
CA ARG A 51 6.20 -45.65 -24.61
C ARG A 51 7.09 -45.18 -23.44
N THR A 52 7.75 -44.03 -23.59
CA THR A 52 8.61 -43.44 -22.56
C THR A 52 7.86 -42.67 -21.48
N ARG A 53 6.62 -42.23 -21.75
CA ARG A 53 5.75 -41.54 -20.79
C ARG A 53 4.28 -41.94 -21.03
N PRO A 54 3.83 -43.08 -20.49
CA PRO A 54 2.48 -43.61 -20.77
C PRO A 54 1.34 -42.73 -20.23
N ASN A 55 1.64 -41.93 -19.21
CA ASN A 55 0.66 -41.11 -18.49
C ASN A 55 0.66 -39.63 -18.95
N ASP A 56 1.66 -39.22 -19.72
CA ASP A 56 1.84 -37.84 -20.21
C ASP A 56 1.57 -37.84 -21.72
N GLY A 57 0.36 -37.40 -22.11
CA GLY A 57 -0.02 -37.26 -23.52
C GLY A 57 -1.48 -37.57 -23.81
N PHE A 58 -1.93 -37.25 -25.04
CA PHE A 58 -3.31 -37.46 -25.47
C PHE A 58 -3.50 -38.80 -26.19
N THR A 59 -4.68 -39.41 -26.04
CA THR A 59 -5.13 -40.54 -26.88
C THR A 59 -6.33 -40.11 -27.70
N ILE A 60 -6.43 -40.57 -28.95
CA ILE A 60 -7.59 -40.32 -29.82
C ILE A 60 -8.11 -41.67 -30.29
N ARG A 61 -9.41 -41.90 -30.11
CA ARG A 61 -10.14 -43.04 -30.66
C ARG A 61 -11.26 -42.50 -31.53
N SER A 62 -11.34 -42.92 -32.78
CA SER A 62 -12.39 -42.50 -33.71
C SER A 62 -13.33 -43.67 -33.97
N SER A 63 -14.63 -43.45 -33.85
CA SER A 63 -15.66 -44.39 -34.31
C SER A 63 -16.17 -43.95 -35.68
N PRO A 64 -15.71 -44.57 -36.79
CA PRO A 64 -16.09 -44.16 -38.14
C PRO A 64 -17.59 -44.35 -38.42
N MET A 65 -18.26 -45.24 -37.69
CA MET A 65 -19.67 -45.55 -37.87
C MET A 65 -20.61 -44.53 -37.21
N THR A 66 -20.15 -43.85 -36.16
CA THR A 66 -20.95 -42.88 -35.40
C THR A 66 -20.46 -41.43 -35.56
N SER A 67 -19.41 -41.20 -36.37
CA SER A 67 -18.73 -39.89 -36.51
C SER A 67 -18.23 -39.29 -35.20
N LEU A 68 -18.19 -40.09 -34.12
CA LEU A 68 -17.79 -39.63 -32.79
C LEU A 68 -16.29 -39.85 -32.60
N ILE A 69 -15.62 -38.81 -32.11
CA ILE A 69 -14.21 -38.86 -31.75
C ILE A 69 -14.09 -38.77 -30.23
N GLU A 70 -13.49 -39.80 -29.66
CA GLU A 70 -13.12 -39.84 -28.26
C GLU A 70 -11.68 -39.35 -28.08
N VAL A 71 -11.47 -38.30 -27.29
CA VAL A 71 -10.14 -37.74 -26.99
C VAL A 71 -9.91 -37.85 -25.49
N GLU A 72 -8.87 -38.55 -25.06
CA GLU A 72 -8.46 -38.57 -23.66
C GLU A 72 -7.31 -37.59 -23.43
N LEU A 73 -7.53 -36.60 -22.57
CA LEU A 73 -6.52 -35.62 -22.14
C LEU A 73 -6.16 -35.82 -20.66
N PRO A 74 -4.88 -35.72 -20.28
CA PRO A 74 -4.48 -35.80 -18.88
C PRO A 74 -5.00 -34.59 -18.08
N ARG A 75 -5.37 -34.83 -16.83
CA ARG A 75 -5.70 -33.80 -15.83
C ARG A 75 -4.47 -33.57 -14.95
N TYR A 76 -4.16 -32.30 -14.72
CA TYR A 76 -2.99 -31.90 -13.94
C TYR A 76 -3.39 -31.19 -12.64
N THR A 77 -2.62 -31.46 -11.59
CA THR A 77 -2.46 -30.53 -10.47
C THR A 77 -1.15 -29.78 -10.68
N ILE A 78 -1.21 -28.45 -10.53
CA ILE A 78 -0.08 -27.56 -10.74
C ILE A 78 0.25 -26.78 -9.47
N ALA A 79 1.53 -26.58 -9.23
CA ALA A 79 2.06 -25.72 -8.19
C ALA A 79 3.15 -24.80 -8.80
N PRO A 80 3.29 -23.55 -8.34
CA PRO A 80 4.35 -22.68 -8.81
C PRO A 80 5.73 -23.28 -8.48
N LEU A 81 6.73 -22.92 -9.28
CA LEU A 81 8.11 -23.29 -9.00
C LEU A 81 8.60 -22.55 -7.74
N GLU A 82 9.72 -23.00 -7.17
CA GLU A 82 10.38 -22.25 -6.11
C GLU A 82 10.96 -20.95 -6.68
N ARG A 83 10.87 -19.85 -5.92
CA ARG A 83 11.27 -18.51 -6.36
C ARG A 83 12.75 -18.41 -6.80
N ASN A 84 13.60 -19.30 -6.28
CA ASN A 84 15.03 -19.37 -6.58
C ASN A 84 15.33 -20.17 -7.87
N HIS A 85 14.33 -20.77 -8.51
CA HIS A 85 14.50 -21.55 -9.73
C HIS A 85 14.60 -20.62 -10.96
N ASP A 86 15.54 -20.87 -11.87
CA ASP A 86 15.82 -20.00 -13.03
C ASP A 86 14.60 -19.76 -13.95
N ASP A 87 13.71 -20.75 -14.02
CA ASP A 87 12.50 -20.68 -14.85
C ASP A 87 11.29 -20.05 -14.13
N TYR A 88 11.41 -19.68 -12.85
CA TYR A 88 10.32 -19.04 -12.10
C TYR A 88 9.93 -17.68 -12.67
N TRP A 89 10.90 -16.93 -13.21
CA TRP A 89 10.72 -15.58 -13.75
C TRP A 89 10.60 -15.56 -15.29
N LYS A 90 10.47 -16.74 -15.92
CA LYS A 90 10.34 -16.85 -17.39
C LYS A 90 8.91 -17.22 -17.77
N SER A 91 8.39 -16.55 -18.79
CA SER A 91 7.11 -16.95 -19.40
C SER A 91 7.36 -18.07 -20.40
N THR A 92 6.32 -18.87 -20.69
CA THR A 92 6.46 -20.00 -21.60
C THR A 92 6.14 -19.57 -23.04
N ASP A 93 7.02 -19.84 -23.99
CA ASP A 93 6.77 -19.64 -25.43
C ASP A 93 5.82 -20.70 -26.04
N ALA A 94 5.32 -21.64 -25.22
CA ALA A 94 4.57 -22.80 -25.67
C ALA A 94 3.13 -22.45 -26.04
N GLY A 95 2.96 -21.80 -27.18
CA GLY A 95 1.67 -21.34 -27.71
C GLY A 95 1.79 -20.15 -28.66
N GLU A 96 2.99 -19.69 -29.03
CA GLU A 96 3.13 -18.59 -29.98
C GLU A 96 2.79 -19.01 -31.41
N ASP A 97 1.69 -18.50 -31.95
CA ASP A 97 1.50 -18.41 -33.40
C ASP A 97 2.49 -17.38 -33.95
N GLN A 98 3.49 -17.85 -34.71
CA GLN A 98 4.32 -17.01 -35.59
C GLN A 98 3.54 -16.60 -36.85
N THR A 99 2.43 -15.89 -36.71
CA THR A 99 1.69 -15.43 -37.91
C THR A 99 1.04 -14.06 -37.68
N GLU A 100 1.83 -13.00 -37.88
CA GLU A 100 1.32 -11.65 -38.11
C GLU A 100 0.46 -11.56 -39.40
N GLU A 101 0.45 -12.58 -40.26
CA GLU A 101 -0.22 -12.55 -41.57
C GLU A 101 -1.72 -12.92 -41.56
N ASP A 102 -2.22 -13.66 -40.57
CA ASP A 102 -3.66 -14.03 -40.50
C ASP A 102 -4.55 -12.91 -39.95
N HIS A 103 -3.96 -11.84 -39.44
CA HIS A 103 -4.65 -10.70 -38.82
C HIS A 103 -5.51 -9.86 -39.78
N ARG A 104 -5.40 -10.04 -41.10
CA ARG A 104 -6.17 -9.22 -42.07
C ARG A 104 -7.43 -9.88 -42.63
N LEU A 105 -7.59 -11.20 -42.50
CA LEU A 105 -8.69 -11.91 -43.16
C LEU A 105 -9.83 -12.33 -42.23
N LEU A 106 -9.61 -12.35 -40.91
CA LEU A 106 -10.63 -12.77 -39.94
C LEU A 106 -11.46 -11.63 -39.34
N GLY A 107 -11.06 -10.36 -39.53
CA GLY A 107 -11.80 -9.19 -39.02
C GLY A 107 -13.15 -8.91 -39.72
N ARG A 108 -13.57 -9.71 -40.70
CA ARG A 108 -14.84 -9.52 -41.44
C ARG A 108 -15.92 -10.55 -41.10
N ALA A 109 -15.62 -11.58 -40.31
CA ALA A 109 -16.58 -12.64 -39.95
C ALA A 109 -17.06 -12.56 -38.48
N GLU A 110 -16.75 -11.50 -37.76
CA GLU A 110 -17.08 -11.35 -36.33
C GLU A 110 -18.47 -10.71 -36.07
N THR A 111 -19.26 -10.48 -37.11
CA THR A 111 -20.59 -9.87 -37.00
C THR A 111 -21.69 -10.83 -37.41
N THR A 112 -21.90 -11.91 -36.64
CA THR A 112 -23.23 -12.53 -36.47
C THR A 112 -23.25 -13.44 -35.23
N MET A 113 -23.80 -12.91 -34.14
CA MET A 113 -24.52 -13.57 -33.04
C MET A 113 -24.02 -14.92 -32.50
N SER A 114 -23.29 -14.82 -31.39
CA SER A 114 -23.43 -15.58 -30.11
C SER A 114 -22.08 -15.73 -29.36
N MET A 115 -21.11 -14.85 -29.65
CA MET A 115 -19.79 -14.77 -29.04
C MET A 115 -19.69 -13.67 -27.96
N MET A 116 -20.35 -13.83 -26.81
CA MET A 116 -19.99 -13.05 -25.61
C MET A 116 -18.81 -13.74 -24.89
N GLU A 117 -17.60 -13.31 -25.26
CA GLU A 117 -16.40 -13.21 -24.40
C GLU A 117 -15.88 -14.47 -23.65
N GLU A 118 -16.05 -15.67 -24.21
CA GLU A 118 -15.27 -16.83 -23.81
C GLU A 118 -13.81 -16.72 -24.32
N GLY A 119 -12.92 -16.21 -23.47
CA GLY A 119 -11.63 -16.83 -23.13
C GLY A 119 -10.73 -17.44 -24.22
N ARG A 120 -10.79 -17.02 -25.47
CA ARG A 120 -9.72 -17.33 -26.44
C ARG A 120 -8.49 -16.51 -26.05
N VAL A 121 -7.63 -17.09 -25.22
CA VAL A 121 -6.24 -16.66 -25.13
C VAL A 121 -5.59 -17.09 -26.45
N LEU A 122 -5.26 -16.12 -27.30
CA LEU A 122 -4.56 -16.34 -28.57
C LEU A 122 -3.36 -17.28 -28.32
N GLY A 123 -3.28 -18.40 -29.04
CA GLY A 123 -2.21 -19.39 -28.90
C GLY A 123 -2.51 -20.67 -28.11
N PHE A 124 -3.57 -20.72 -27.30
CA PHE A 124 -3.93 -21.88 -26.46
C PHE A 124 -5.31 -22.45 -26.79
N LEU A 125 -5.51 -23.75 -26.54
CA LEU A 125 -6.85 -24.35 -26.54
C LEU A 125 -7.69 -23.71 -25.43
N ARG A 126 -9.02 -23.64 -25.63
CA ARG A 126 -9.94 -23.17 -24.57
C ARG A 126 -9.74 -24.02 -23.31
N GLY A 127 -9.55 -23.39 -22.15
CA GLY A 127 -9.22 -24.10 -20.90
C GLY A 127 -7.72 -24.28 -20.62
N GLY A 128 -6.85 -23.78 -21.50
CA GLY A 128 -5.40 -23.92 -21.43
C GLY A 128 -4.65 -22.72 -20.84
N SER A 129 -5.33 -21.74 -20.22
CA SER A 129 -4.69 -20.49 -19.76
C SER A 129 -3.57 -20.73 -18.74
N TRP A 130 -3.63 -21.83 -17.99
CA TRP A 130 -2.58 -22.22 -17.07
C TRP A 130 -1.24 -22.48 -17.78
N ARG A 131 -1.18 -22.71 -19.09
CA ARG A 131 0.09 -23.00 -19.78
C ARG A 131 0.96 -21.78 -20.08
N ALA A 132 0.50 -20.58 -19.71
CA ALA A 132 1.28 -19.34 -19.83
C ALA A 132 2.57 -19.34 -19.00
N PHE A 133 2.63 -20.15 -17.93
CA PHE A 133 3.79 -20.22 -17.02
C PHE A 133 4.38 -21.63 -16.87
N HIS A 134 5.61 -21.66 -16.35
CA HIS A 134 6.26 -22.89 -15.94
C HIS A 134 5.76 -23.33 -14.57
N TRP A 135 5.13 -24.51 -14.54
CA TRP A 135 4.58 -25.10 -13.32
C TRP A 135 5.26 -26.43 -13.00
N LYS A 136 5.29 -26.77 -11.71
CA LYS A 136 5.48 -28.15 -11.27
C LYS A 136 4.17 -28.91 -11.51
N ARG A 137 4.18 -29.85 -12.47
CA ARG A 137 2.98 -30.58 -12.91
C ARG A 137 2.93 -31.98 -12.31
N LEU A 138 1.78 -32.37 -11.77
CA LEU A 138 1.47 -33.72 -11.32
C LEU A 138 0.23 -34.23 -12.05
N ILE A 139 0.30 -35.41 -12.64
CA ILE A 139 -0.83 -36.02 -13.35
C ILE A 139 -1.74 -36.68 -12.32
N VAL A 140 -3.00 -36.25 -12.23
CA VAL A 140 -3.99 -36.79 -11.29
C VAL A 140 -4.93 -37.78 -11.96
N GLY A 141 -5.23 -37.59 -13.24
CA GLY A 141 -6.16 -38.45 -13.96
C GLY A 141 -6.21 -38.16 -15.45
N ARG A 142 -7.24 -38.68 -16.13
CA ARG A 142 -7.51 -38.42 -17.55
C ARG A 142 -8.99 -38.07 -17.73
N LYS A 143 -9.29 -37.17 -18.65
CA LYS A 143 -10.63 -36.77 -19.04
C LYS A 143 -10.90 -37.26 -20.46
N LEU A 144 -12.00 -37.99 -20.62
CA LEU A 144 -12.50 -38.46 -21.91
C LEU A 144 -13.48 -37.42 -22.46
N TYR A 145 -13.17 -36.86 -23.62
CA TYR A 145 -14.08 -36.01 -24.39
C TYR A 145 -14.71 -36.83 -25.51
N ARG A 146 -16.02 -36.67 -25.72
CA ARG A 146 -16.75 -37.26 -26.83
C ARG A 146 -17.23 -36.12 -27.73
N ILE A 147 -16.51 -35.93 -28.83
CA ILE A 147 -16.60 -34.73 -29.66
C ILE A 147 -17.09 -35.11 -31.05
N GLN A 148 -17.96 -34.27 -31.61
CA GLN A 148 -18.38 -34.37 -33.02
C GLN A 148 -17.72 -33.28 -33.88
N TYR A 149 -17.47 -32.10 -33.30
CA TYR A 149 -16.90 -30.94 -33.99
C TYR A 149 -15.62 -30.44 -33.30
N GLU A 150 -14.66 -29.93 -34.08
CA GLU A 150 -13.38 -29.44 -33.55
C GLU A 150 -13.52 -28.35 -32.47
N ASP A 151 -14.54 -27.50 -32.57
CA ASP A 151 -14.79 -26.37 -31.66
C ASP A 151 -15.21 -26.79 -30.24
N GLU A 152 -15.60 -28.05 -30.05
CA GLU A 152 -15.95 -28.62 -28.73
C GLU A 152 -14.71 -29.06 -27.94
N LEU A 153 -13.53 -29.08 -28.58
CA LEU A 153 -12.28 -29.48 -27.92
C LEU A 153 -11.83 -28.41 -26.92
N ARG A 154 -11.72 -28.82 -25.65
CA ARG A 154 -11.23 -27.99 -24.56
C ARG A 154 -10.12 -28.70 -23.79
N GLU A 155 -9.11 -27.97 -23.37
CA GLU A 155 -8.10 -28.48 -22.44
C GLU A 155 -8.73 -28.65 -21.05
N PRO A 156 -8.51 -29.78 -20.34
CA PRO A 156 -8.98 -29.91 -18.97
C PRO A 156 -8.37 -28.82 -18.07
N PRO A 157 -9.17 -28.15 -17.23
CA PRO A 157 -8.63 -27.17 -16.29
C PRO A 157 -7.70 -27.87 -15.30
N ALA A 158 -6.62 -27.18 -14.93
CA ALA A 158 -5.67 -27.66 -13.94
C ALA A 158 -6.13 -27.30 -12.53
N GLU A 159 -5.92 -28.19 -11.56
CA GLU A 159 -6.17 -27.90 -10.15
C GLU A 159 -4.94 -27.24 -9.52
N THR A 160 -5.11 -26.17 -8.76
CA THR A 160 -4.01 -25.51 -8.05
C THR A 160 -4.46 -25.00 -6.68
N GLU A 161 -3.50 -24.80 -5.78
CA GLU A 161 -3.77 -24.16 -4.50
C GLU A 161 -3.97 -22.65 -4.73
N PHE A 162 -5.08 -22.11 -4.23
CA PHE A 162 -5.45 -20.73 -4.54
C PHE A 162 -4.47 -19.72 -3.95
N SER A 163 -4.00 -20.00 -2.74
CA SER A 163 -2.99 -19.21 -2.04
C SER A 163 -1.72 -19.11 -2.90
N GLU A 164 -1.12 -20.24 -3.28
CA GLU A 164 0.12 -20.30 -4.05
C GLU A 164 -0.02 -19.61 -5.41
N LEU A 165 -1.16 -19.79 -6.09
CA LEU A 165 -1.44 -19.12 -7.36
C LEU A 165 -1.45 -17.58 -7.22
N ILE A 166 -2.17 -17.06 -6.22
CA ILE A 166 -2.25 -15.61 -6.00
C ILE A 166 -0.89 -15.06 -5.58
N HIS A 167 -0.16 -15.73 -4.68
CA HIS A 167 1.18 -15.30 -4.28
C HIS A 167 2.13 -15.23 -5.50
N PHE A 168 2.08 -16.23 -6.39
CA PHE A 168 2.85 -16.25 -7.62
C PHE A 168 2.54 -15.05 -8.52
N LEU A 169 1.25 -14.79 -8.79
CA LEU A 169 0.83 -13.69 -9.66
C LEU A 169 1.16 -12.31 -9.05
N LEU A 170 1.07 -12.16 -7.74
CA LEU A 170 1.47 -10.93 -7.05
C LEU A 170 2.99 -10.71 -7.09
N ASP A 171 3.80 -11.77 -6.97
CA ASP A 171 5.26 -11.69 -7.07
C ASP A 171 5.67 -11.21 -8.48
N TRP A 172 4.97 -11.70 -9.51
CA TRP A 172 5.05 -11.24 -10.89
C TRP A 172 4.51 -9.83 -11.15
N GLY A 173 3.91 -9.18 -10.14
CA GLY A 173 3.50 -7.77 -10.18
C GLY A 173 2.03 -7.50 -10.46
N ALA A 174 1.18 -8.52 -10.45
CA ALA A 174 -0.27 -8.30 -10.51
C ALA A 174 -0.77 -7.54 -9.27
N ILE A 175 -1.83 -6.74 -9.44
CA ILE A 175 -2.41 -5.93 -8.36
C ILE A 175 -3.82 -6.42 -8.05
N PRO A 176 -4.21 -6.62 -6.77
CA PRO A 176 -5.55 -7.07 -6.43
C PRO A 176 -6.62 -5.99 -6.67
N ASP A 177 -7.75 -6.42 -7.24
CA ASP A 177 -8.93 -5.59 -7.46
C ASP A 177 -9.86 -5.62 -6.25
N ALA A 178 -9.96 -4.51 -5.51
CA ALA A 178 -10.83 -4.39 -4.34
C ALA A 178 -12.29 -4.77 -4.62
N MET A 179 -12.85 -4.34 -5.75
CA MET A 179 -14.24 -4.61 -6.12
C MET A 179 -14.44 -6.09 -6.47
N GLY A 180 -13.43 -6.70 -7.11
CA GLY A 180 -13.43 -8.10 -7.48
C GLY A 180 -13.45 -9.03 -6.28
N TRP A 181 -12.56 -8.77 -5.32
CA TRP A 181 -12.46 -9.55 -4.10
C TRP A 181 -13.69 -9.38 -3.19
N GLU A 182 -14.26 -8.18 -3.11
CA GLU A 182 -15.52 -7.94 -2.38
C GLU A 182 -16.69 -8.75 -2.97
N LYS A 183 -16.78 -8.80 -4.31
CA LYS A 183 -17.78 -9.62 -5.01
C LYS A 183 -17.55 -11.11 -4.80
N LEU A 184 -16.30 -11.58 -4.82
CA LEU A 184 -15.99 -12.99 -4.57
C LEU A 184 -16.31 -13.40 -3.12
N LYS A 185 -16.03 -12.52 -2.16
CA LYS A 185 -16.33 -12.73 -0.74
C LYS A 185 -17.83 -12.82 -0.49
N SER A 186 -18.61 -11.91 -1.08
CA SER A 186 -20.07 -11.87 -0.89
C SER A 186 -20.82 -12.90 -1.73
N GLY A 187 -20.39 -13.13 -2.97
CA GLY A 187 -21.03 -14.02 -3.94
C GLY A 187 -20.58 -15.47 -3.89
N GLY A 188 -19.37 -15.74 -3.37
CA GLY A 188 -18.81 -17.09 -3.35
C GLY A 188 -18.80 -17.73 -4.74
N LEU A 189 -19.37 -18.93 -4.86
CA LEU A 189 -19.47 -19.66 -6.15
C LEU A 189 -20.44 -19.00 -7.15
N TRP A 190 -21.33 -18.11 -6.69
CA TRP A 190 -22.31 -17.40 -7.52
C TRP A 190 -21.77 -16.07 -8.06
N THR A 191 -20.49 -15.79 -7.83
CA THR A 191 -19.84 -14.60 -8.36
C THR A 191 -19.94 -14.60 -9.89
N PRO A 192 -20.45 -13.53 -10.52
CA PRO A 192 -20.61 -13.48 -11.96
C PRO A 192 -19.31 -13.80 -12.70
N ALA A 193 -19.40 -14.60 -13.75
CA ALA A 193 -18.27 -14.86 -14.64
C ALA A 193 -17.78 -13.54 -15.25
N GLY A 194 -16.45 -13.39 -15.36
CA GLY A 194 -15.81 -12.16 -15.82
C GLY A 194 -15.45 -11.18 -14.70
N THR A 195 -15.71 -11.52 -13.42
CA THR A 195 -15.28 -10.67 -12.30
C THR A 195 -13.75 -10.70 -12.19
N VAL A 196 -13.13 -9.53 -12.36
CA VAL A 196 -11.67 -9.37 -12.31
C VAL A 196 -11.19 -9.42 -10.87
N LEU A 197 -10.24 -10.30 -10.55
CA LEU A 197 -9.63 -10.44 -9.23
C LEU A 197 -8.25 -9.79 -9.17
N LEU A 198 -7.47 -9.91 -10.25
CA LEU A 198 -6.15 -9.29 -10.36
C LEU A 198 -6.07 -8.48 -11.66
N ARG A 199 -5.46 -7.30 -11.58
CA ARG A 199 -5.26 -6.36 -12.69
C ARG A 199 -3.78 -6.23 -13.04
N LYS A 200 -3.51 -5.79 -14.27
CA LYS A 200 -2.17 -5.42 -14.73
C LYS A 200 -1.72 -4.18 -13.94
N PRO A 201 -0.45 -4.09 -13.50
CA PRO A 201 0.10 -2.82 -13.02
C PRO A 201 0.12 -1.84 -14.19
N GLY A 202 -0.69 -0.79 -14.12
CA GLY A 202 -0.81 0.23 -15.17
C GLY A 202 -0.65 1.63 -14.58
N ASP A 203 -0.02 2.51 -15.34
CA ASP A 203 0.04 3.94 -15.08
C ASP A 203 -1.40 4.49 -15.09
N GLU A 204 -1.76 5.32 -14.12
CA GLU A 204 -3.11 5.91 -14.00
C GLU A 204 -3.55 6.74 -15.23
N GLU A 205 -2.65 6.98 -16.18
CA GLU A 205 -2.83 7.78 -17.39
C GLU A 205 -3.51 7.01 -18.55
N ASP A 206 -3.48 5.68 -18.57
CA ASP A 206 -4.07 4.86 -19.66
C ASP A 206 -5.58 4.61 -19.50
N LYS A 207 -6.34 5.64 -19.11
CA LYS A 207 -7.82 5.61 -19.07
C LYS A 207 -8.46 5.72 -20.48
N THR A 208 -7.73 5.35 -21.54
CA THR A 208 -8.23 5.34 -22.93
C THR A 208 -8.75 3.96 -23.36
N GLY A 209 -9.66 3.40 -22.55
CA GLY A 209 -10.92 2.82 -23.05
C GLY A 209 -10.94 1.59 -23.99
N ARG A 210 -9.86 0.84 -24.27
CA ARG A 210 -9.99 -0.33 -25.17
C ARG A 210 -9.19 -1.60 -24.85
N ASN A 211 -8.30 -1.62 -23.87
CA ASN A 211 -7.62 -2.86 -23.47
C ASN A 211 -8.10 -3.30 -22.08
N THR A 212 -8.60 -4.52 -22.00
CA THR A 212 -9.10 -5.12 -20.77
C THR A 212 -7.91 -5.54 -19.89
N ASP A 213 -7.53 -4.68 -18.94
CA ASP A 213 -6.37 -4.83 -18.05
C ASP A 213 -6.60 -5.81 -16.88
N TRP A 214 -7.00 -7.05 -17.20
CA TRP A 214 -7.15 -8.12 -16.21
C TRP A 214 -6.06 -9.18 -16.37
N VAL A 215 -5.62 -9.70 -15.24
CA VAL A 215 -4.67 -10.82 -15.12
C VAL A 215 -5.40 -12.09 -14.72
N LEU A 216 -6.30 -11.99 -13.74
CA LEU A 216 -7.06 -13.11 -13.21
C LEU A 216 -8.54 -12.73 -13.12
N ARG A 217 -9.42 -13.57 -13.66
CA ARG A 217 -10.88 -13.37 -13.57
C ARG A 217 -11.61 -14.67 -13.24
N THR A 218 -12.75 -14.55 -12.56
CA THR A 218 -13.68 -15.68 -12.40
C THR A 218 -14.24 -16.09 -13.75
N THR A 219 -14.42 -17.38 -13.98
CA THR A 219 -15.04 -17.91 -15.19
C THR A 219 -16.21 -18.82 -14.87
N VAL A 220 -17.00 -19.11 -15.91
CA VAL A 220 -18.17 -19.97 -15.76
C VAL A 220 -17.69 -21.31 -15.17
N PRO A 221 -18.36 -21.81 -14.11
CA PRO A 221 -18.08 -23.10 -13.51
C PRO A 221 -18.49 -24.25 -14.45
N ASP A 222 -17.94 -24.30 -15.66
CA ASP A 222 -18.17 -25.40 -16.58
C ASP A 222 -17.53 -26.65 -15.95
N GLU A 223 -18.40 -27.56 -15.49
CA GLU A 223 -18.07 -28.80 -14.77
C GLU A 223 -17.59 -28.63 -13.32
N SER A 224 -17.77 -27.47 -12.67
CA SER A 224 -17.22 -27.26 -11.33
C SER A 224 -18.02 -28.04 -10.26
N ASP A 225 -17.38 -29.04 -9.64
CA ASP A 225 -17.90 -29.80 -8.50
C ASP A 225 -17.87 -28.95 -7.20
N GLY A 226 -18.40 -27.72 -7.24
CA GLY A 226 -18.31 -26.75 -6.14
C GLY A 226 -16.94 -26.10 -5.96
N ILE A 227 -16.10 -26.09 -7.00
CA ILE A 227 -14.75 -25.49 -6.98
C ILE A 227 -14.74 -24.21 -7.82
N LEU A 228 -14.16 -23.12 -7.29
CA LEU A 228 -14.04 -21.87 -8.04
C LEU A 228 -13.20 -22.05 -9.31
N SER A 229 -13.74 -21.60 -10.45
CA SER A 229 -13.07 -21.62 -11.76
C SER A 229 -12.56 -20.23 -12.11
N VAL A 230 -11.30 -20.16 -12.53
CA VAL A 230 -10.56 -18.92 -12.79
C VAL A 230 -9.77 -19.07 -14.10
N THR A 231 -9.54 -17.95 -14.77
CA THR A 231 -8.75 -17.90 -16.01
C THR A 231 -7.68 -16.82 -15.89
N ILE A 232 -6.50 -17.09 -16.44
CA ILE A 232 -5.39 -16.14 -16.48
C ILE A 232 -5.17 -15.60 -17.89
N ARG A 233 -4.80 -14.32 -17.97
CA ARG A 233 -4.27 -13.70 -19.18
C ARG A 233 -2.94 -13.02 -18.84
N TRP A 234 -1.87 -13.45 -19.51
CA TRP A 234 -0.54 -12.83 -19.38
C TRP A 234 -0.02 -12.45 -20.76
N THR A 235 0.31 -11.17 -20.97
CA THR A 235 0.78 -10.64 -22.27
C THR A 235 2.29 -10.39 -22.25
N LYS A 236 2.91 -10.28 -23.45
CA LYS A 236 4.36 -10.03 -23.59
C LYS A 236 4.83 -8.74 -22.92
N GLU A 237 4.02 -7.69 -22.96
CA GLU A 237 4.28 -6.43 -22.24
C GLU A 237 4.41 -6.65 -20.73
N MET A 238 3.59 -7.53 -20.15
CA MET A 238 3.70 -7.88 -18.73
C MET A 238 4.91 -8.77 -18.44
N ALA A 239 5.32 -9.62 -19.39
CA ALA A 239 6.57 -10.37 -19.27
C ALA A 239 7.80 -9.44 -19.24
N ALA A 240 7.79 -8.32 -19.95
CA ALA A 240 8.85 -7.32 -19.86
C ALA A 240 8.94 -6.66 -18.47
N LEU A 241 7.79 -6.40 -17.82
CA LEU A 241 7.71 -5.88 -16.46
C LEU A 241 8.06 -6.94 -15.41
N ALA A 242 7.81 -8.22 -15.70
CA ALA A 242 8.31 -9.33 -14.88
C ALA A 242 9.83 -9.47 -14.98
N ASN A 243 10.45 -9.17 -16.13
CA ASN A 243 11.92 -9.19 -16.29
C ASN A 243 12.63 -8.10 -15.46
N THR A 244 11.92 -7.03 -15.04
CA THR A 244 12.48 -6.06 -14.07
C THR A 244 12.37 -6.55 -12.64
N ARG A 245 11.52 -7.55 -12.37
CA ARG A 245 11.44 -8.25 -11.09
C ARG A 245 12.35 -9.46 -11.10
N GLY A 246 12.84 -9.85 -9.93
CA GLY A 246 13.80 -10.95 -9.78
C GLY A 246 13.99 -11.30 -8.32
N VAL A 247 15.02 -12.07 -7.98
CA VAL A 247 15.24 -12.56 -6.60
C VAL A 247 15.33 -11.43 -5.56
N ALA A 248 15.77 -10.23 -5.95
CA ALA A 248 15.85 -9.04 -5.08
C ALA A 248 14.50 -8.30 -4.89
N SER A 249 13.45 -8.65 -5.65
CA SER A 249 12.10 -8.15 -5.39
C SER A 249 11.58 -8.67 -4.05
N LEU A 250 10.62 -7.98 -3.46
CA LEU A 250 10.01 -8.42 -2.22
C LEU A 250 8.89 -9.43 -2.50
N PRO A 251 8.79 -10.51 -1.72
CA PRO A 251 7.61 -11.37 -1.77
C PRO A 251 6.35 -10.58 -1.40
N PRO A 252 5.16 -11.02 -1.87
CA PRO A 252 3.92 -10.36 -1.51
C PRO A 252 3.67 -10.35 0.00
N GLY A 253 3.20 -9.21 0.52
CA GLY A 253 2.93 -9.01 1.95
C GLY A 253 4.14 -8.56 2.76
N TRP A 254 5.30 -8.40 2.12
CA TRP A 254 6.47 -7.77 2.71
C TRP A 254 6.55 -6.29 2.35
N GLY A 255 7.10 -5.50 3.27
CA GLY A 255 7.44 -4.11 3.07
C GLY A 255 8.94 -3.90 3.18
N ARG A 256 9.47 -2.89 2.49
CA ARG A 256 10.87 -2.44 2.58
C ARG A 256 10.94 -0.95 2.87
N LEU A 257 11.82 -0.57 3.79
CA LEU A 257 12.18 0.82 4.02
C LEU A 257 13.65 0.99 3.64
N ASP A 258 13.93 2.03 2.88
CA ASP A 258 15.30 2.36 2.49
C ASP A 258 15.91 3.30 3.53
N GLN A 259 17.23 3.24 3.68
CA GLN A 259 17.94 4.19 4.53
C GLN A 259 17.80 5.61 3.92
N PRO A 260 17.50 6.63 4.73
CA PRO A 260 17.43 8.00 4.24
C PRO A 260 18.77 8.47 3.67
N GLN A 261 18.71 9.23 2.57
CA GLN A 261 19.89 9.81 1.94
C GLN A 261 20.53 10.85 2.86
N GLN A 262 21.86 10.87 2.93
CA GLN A 262 22.60 11.87 3.71
C GLN A 262 22.42 13.26 3.10
N LEU A 263 22.38 14.27 3.95
CA LEU A 263 22.33 15.67 3.51
C LEU A 263 23.71 16.15 3.07
N GLU A 264 23.75 16.86 1.95
CA GLU A 264 24.95 17.57 1.52
C GLU A 264 25.32 18.65 2.54
N PRO A 265 26.62 18.90 2.80
CA PRO A 265 27.07 19.82 3.84
C PRO A 265 26.61 21.27 3.63
N ARG A 266 26.14 21.64 2.44
CA ARG A 266 25.61 22.98 2.11
C ARG A 266 24.26 23.28 2.78
N ASP A 267 23.51 22.27 3.16
CA ASP A 267 22.17 22.44 3.75
C ASP A 267 22.19 22.58 5.28
N LYS A 268 23.35 22.46 5.91
CA LYS A 268 23.53 22.59 7.36
C LYS A 268 23.42 24.05 7.79
N LEU A 269 22.33 24.39 8.48
CA LEU A 269 22.11 25.75 9.02
C LEU A 269 22.85 25.99 10.34
N LYS A 270 23.19 24.94 11.09
CA LYS A 270 23.87 25.00 12.40
C LYS A 270 24.87 23.84 12.52
N GLU A 271 26.15 24.13 12.72
CA GLU A 271 27.22 23.11 12.84
C GLU A 271 27.12 22.25 14.11
N GLU A 272 26.38 22.70 15.13
CA GLU A 272 26.27 22.02 16.43
C GLU A 272 25.14 20.97 16.50
N THR A 273 24.10 21.06 15.66
CA THR A 273 22.99 20.10 15.63
C THR A 273 23.21 19.07 14.52
N LYS A 274 23.26 17.79 14.89
CA LYS A 274 23.41 16.69 13.94
C LYS A 274 22.11 16.41 13.22
N ASP A 275 22.16 16.39 11.89
CA ASP A 275 21.02 16.07 11.03
C ASP A 275 20.42 14.68 11.33
N LEU A 276 19.14 14.49 11.02
CA LEU A 276 18.43 13.23 11.20
C LEU A 276 19.13 12.04 10.51
N PRO A 277 19.57 12.11 9.24
CA PRO A 277 20.25 10.99 8.57
C PRO A 277 21.59 10.64 9.22
N SER A 278 22.35 11.67 9.61
CA SER A 278 23.65 11.52 10.27
C SER A 278 23.49 10.84 11.64
N ARG A 279 22.45 11.21 12.40
CA ARG A 279 22.13 10.59 13.68
C ARG A 279 21.74 9.12 13.51
N ILE A 280 20.93 8.80 12.51
CA ILE A 280 20.58 7.41 12.17
C ILE A 280 21.83 6.59 11.84
N GLU A 281 22.76 7.13 11.06
CA GLU A 281 24.00 6.44 10.72
C GLU A 281 24.89 6.19 11.95
N GLU A 282 25.01 7.16 12.86
CA GLU A 282 25.72 6.97 14.12
C GLU A 282 25.11 5.86 14.98
N MET A 283 23.78 5.80 15.07
CA MET A 283 23.10 4.73 15.80
C MET A 283 23.25 3.38 15.11
N LYS A 284 23.25 3.33 13.77
CA LYS A 284 23.59 2.12 13.02
C LYS A 284 25.03 1.68 13.27
N ALA A 285 25.96 2.63 13.33
CA ALA A 285 27.37 2.36 13.58
C ALA A 285 27.62 1.78 14.99
N ALA A 286 26.73 2.07 15.94
CA ALA A 286 26.76 1.44 17.26
C ALA A 286 26.24 0.00 17.24
N ASP A 287 25.36 -0.34 16.28
CA ASP A 287 24.66 -1.61 16.20
C ASP A 287 25.35 -2.61 15.26
N LYS A 288 25.91 -3.67 15.84
CA LYS A 288 26.60 -4.75 15.10
C LYS A 288 25.79 -5.37 13.94
N TYR A 289 24.46 -5.35 14.03
CA TYR A 289 23.57 -5.98 13.04
C TYR A 289 23.17 -5.05 11.89
N SER A 290 23.26 -3.72 12.07
CA SER A 290 22.74 -2.73 11.12
C SER A 290 23.84 -1.91 10.43
N MET A 291 25.10 -2.02 10.86
CA MET A 291 26.27 -1.31 10.31
C MET A 291 26.32 -1.24 8.76
N ASP A 292 26.20 -2.39 8.09
CA ASP A 292 26.39 -2.48 6.62
C ASP A 292 25.07 -2.49 5.83
N SER A 293 23.92 -2.29 6.50
CA SER A 293 22.62 -2.39 5.84
C SER A 293 22.36 -1.15 4.95
N SER A 294 21.67 -1.33 3.83
CA SER A 294 21.19 -0.22 2.98
C SER A 294 19.67 -0.04 3.08
N SER A 295 18.97 -1.13 3.41
CA SER A 295 17.53 -1.18 3.54
C SER A 295 17.15 -2.19 4.62
N LEU A 296 15.90 -2.12 5.06
CA LEU A 296 15.31 -3.10 5.94
C LEU A 296 14.02 -3.61 5.32
N ARG A 297 13.70 -4.87 5.58
CA ARG A 297 12.43 -5.46 5.17
C ARG A 297 11.73 -6.09 6.36
N PHE A 298 10.42 -6.15 6.29
CA PHE A 298 9.60 -6.63 7.38
C PHE A 298 8.29 -7.19 6.85
N ARG A 299 7.66 -7.98 7.71
CA ARG A 299 6.33 -8.54 7.49
C ARG A 299 5.49 -8.31 8.74
N THR A 300 4.20 -8.14 8.54
CA THR A 300 3.24 -8.07 9.64
C THR A 300 2.85 -9.48 10.10
N GLU A 301 3.01 -9.73 11.39
CA GLU A 301 2.48 -10.89 12.11
C GLU A 301 1.42 -10.34 13.09
N ASP A 302 0.19 -10.85 13.08
CA ASP A 302 -0.93 -10.36 13.93
C ASP A 302 -1.14 -8.83 13.92
N ASN A 303 -1.17 -8.23 12.72
CA ASN A 303 -1.32 -6.79 12.48
C ASN A 303 -0.21 -5.91 13.08
N ARG A 304 0.94 -6.47 13.45
CA ARG A 304 2.09 -5.72 13.98
C ARG A 304 3.39 -6.25 13.39
N VAL A 305 4.41 -5.40 13.36
CA VAL A 305 5.76 -5.83 12.95
C VAL A 305 6.51 -6.32 14.19
N GLN A 306 6.81 -7.62 14.21
CA GLN A 306 7.61 -8.24 15.27
C GLN A 306 9.09 -8.29 14.91
N ARG A 307 9.41 -8.69 13.67
CA ARG A 307 10.76 -8.94 13.19
C ARG A 307 11.08 -8.11 11.96
N VAL A 308 12.29 -7.58 11.93
CA VAL A 308 12.87 -6.84 10.81
C VAL A 308 14.11 -7.60 10.35
N HIS A 309 14.29 -7.69 9.03
CA HIS A 309 15.45 -8.32 8.41
C HIS A 309 16.27 -7.24 7.71
N TRP A 310 17.57 -7.21 7.99
CA TRP A 310 18.49 -6.25 7.38
C TRP A 310 18.90 -6.69 5.98
N GLU A 311 18.95 -5.74 5.06
CA GLU A 311 19.33 -5.97 3.67
C GLU A 311 20.53 -5.12 3.27
N GLN A 312 21.30 -5.64 2.33
CA GLN A 312 22.36 -4.91 1.63
C GLN A 312 22.10 -4.99 0.13
N LYS A 313 21.90 -3.84 -0.51
CA LYS A 313 21.50 -3.74 -1.93
C LYS A 313 20.29 -4.63 -2.26
N HIS A 314 19.26 -4.60 -1.40
CA HIS A 314 18.02 -5.36 -1.55
C HIS A 314 18.16 -6.89 -1.46
N ILE A 315 19.27 -7.39 -0.92
CA ILE A 315 19.50 -8.81 -0.64
C ILE A 315 19.61 -8.99 0.88
N GLU A 316 19.02 -10.06 1.40
CA GLU A 316 19.04 -10.36 2.84
C GLU A 316 20.47 -10.65 3.32
N THR A 317 20.88 -10.00 4.41
CA THR A 317 22.17 -10.28 5.06
C THR A 317 22.11 -11.47 6.02
N GLY A 318 20.89 -11.92 6.37
CA GLY A 318 20.64 -12.97 7.38
C GLY A 318 20.51 -12.44 8.81
N PHE A 319 20.78 -11.16 9.06
CA PHE A 319 20.57 -10.56 10.37
C PHE A 319 19.11 -10.18 10.61
N ILE A 320 18.59 -10.60 11.77
CA ILE A 320 17.22 -10.35 12.21
C ILE A 320 17.27 -9.49 13.47
N SER A 321 16.35 -8.54 13.58
CA SER A 321 16.19 -7.68 14.75
C SER A 321 14.74 -7.57 15.17
N GLU A 322 14.54 -7.50 16.48
CA GLU A 322 13.25 -7.28 17.12
C GLU A 322 13.27 -5.88 17.75
N PRO A 323 12.82 -4.84 17.02
CA PRO A 323 12.88 -3.46 17.49
C PRO A 323 11.89 -3.17 18.62
N PHE A 324 10.80 -3.93 18.71
CA PHE A 324 9.72 -3.70 19.67
C PHE A 324 9.59 -4.89 20.64
N PRO A 325 10.32 -4.90 21.77
CA PRO A 325 10.33 -6.04 22.71
C PRO A 325 8.95 -6.31 23.34
N THR A 326 8.08 -5.29 23.44
CA THR A 326 6.70 -5.42 23.94
C THR A 326 5.69 -5.11 22.84
N TYR A 327 5.78 -5.77 21.68
CA TYR A 327 5.01 -5.42 20.48
C TYR A 327 3.47 -5.40 20.69
N GLU A 328 2.91 -6.28 21.53
CA GLU A 328 1.45 -6.33 21.74
C GLU A 328 0.88 -5.05 22.36
N ARG A 329 1.63 -4.45 23.30
CA ARG A 329 1.22 -3.21 24.00
C ARG A 329 1.95 -1.97 23.49
N SER A 330 2.94 -2.14 22.63
CA SER A 330 3.74 -1.03 22.13
C SER A 330 2.91 -0.19 21.16
N MET A 331 2.69 1.06 21.54
CA MET A 331 2.12 2.06 20.65
C MET A 331 3.08 2.35 19.47
N ALA A 332 4.39 2.26 19.71
CA ALA A 332 5.43 2.43 18.69
C ALA A 332 5.28 1.41 17.55
N SER A 333 5.07 0.13 17.87
CA SER A 333 4.91 -0.91 16.84
C SER A 333 3.61 -0.74 16.06
N LEU A 334 2.54 -0.27 16.70
CA LEU A 334 1.27 -0.01 16.05
C LEU A 334 1.41 1.12 15.03
N TRP A 335 1.97 2.26 15.47
CA TRP A 335 2.21 3.41 14.59
C TRP A 335 3.23 3.12 13.50
N PHE A 336 4.29 2.37 13.81
CA PHE A 336 5.24 1.88 12.81
C PHE A 336 4.51 1.07 11.73
N THR A 337 3.64 0.13 12.12
CA THR A 337 2.90 -0.71 11.16
C THR A 337 1.89 0.10 10.35
N CYS A 338 1.16 1.03 11.00
CA CYS A 338 0.18 1.90 10.34
C CYS A 338 0.85 2.83 9.33
N ALA A 339 1.87 3.56 9.75
CA ALA A 339 2.56 4.54 8.90
C ALA A 339 3.39 3.85 7.81
N SER A 340 4.01 2.70 8.07
CA SER A 340 4.69 1.94 7.03
C SER A 340 3.73 1.38 5.99
N SER A 341 2.57 0.84 6.38
CA SER A 341 1.55 0.41 5.42
C SER A 341 1.08 1.56 4.53
N ALA A 342 0.80 2.72 5.14
CA ALA A 342 0.35 3.93 4.46
C ALA A 342 1.40 4.57 3.55
N LEU A 343 2.68 4.46 3.89
CA LEU A 343 3.80 4.92 3.05
C LEU A 343 4.02 3.99 1.86
N LEU A 344 3.99 2.67 2.10
CA LEU A 344 4.21 1.66 1.08
C LEU A 344 3.09 1.60 0.04
N SER A 345 1.84 1.89 0.44
CA SER A 345 0.75 1.99 -0.53
C SER A 345 0.94 3.12 -1.55
N ARG A 346 1.78 4.13 -1.24
CA ARG A 346 2.16 5.20 -2.16
C ARG A 346 3.40 4.83 -2.98
N LYS A 347 4.38 4.16 -2.35
CA LYS A 347 5.64 3.75 -2.99
C LYS A 347 5.53 2.34 -3.57
N GLN A 348 5.00 2.24 -4.79
CA GLN A 348 4.73 0.97 -5.48
C GLN A 348 5.97 0.08 -5.70
N SER A 349 7.19 0.63 -5.61
CA SER A 349 8.47 -0.09 -5.77
C SER A 349 8.89 -0.91 -4.55
N ASN A 350 8.44 -0.55 -3.34
CA ASN A 350 9.02 -1.03 -2.08
C ASN A 350 8.14 -2.08 -1.37
N GLY A 351 7.22 -2.71 -2.10
CA GLY A 351 6.31 -3.74 -1.59
C GLY A 351 5.04 -3.16 -0.98
N GLY A 352 4.24 -4.02 -0.34
CA GLY A 352 2.94 -3.64 0.22
C GLY A 352 2.45 -4.61 1.28
N LEU A 353 1.96 -4.07 2.40
CA LEU A 353 1.44 -4.86 3.52
C LEU A 353 -0.03 -5.20 3.29
N TRP A 354 -0.31 -6.05 2.31
CA TRP A 354 -1.67 -6.44 1.91
C TRP A 354 -2.50 -7.09 3.03
N ALA A 355 -1.84 -7.64 4.04
CA ALA A 355 -2.49 -8.30 5.17
C ALA A 355 -2.93 -7.37 6.29
N PHE A 356 -2.58 -6.08 6.20
CA PHE A 356 -2.79 -5.13 7.28
C PHE A 356 -3.85 -4.08 6.88
N ASP A 357 -4.88 -3.96 7.72
CA ASP A 357 -5.82 -2.83 7.70
C ASP A 357 -5.55 -1.91 8.90
N ILE A 358 -5.68 -0.61 8.68
CA ILE A 358 -5.47 0.39 9.72
C ILE A 358 -6.60 0.24 10.76
N PRO A 359 -6.28 0.10 12.07
CA PRO A 359 -7.30 -0.01 13.12
C PRO A 359 -8.32 1.12 13.10
N ALA A 360 -9.58 0.82 13.44
CA ALA A 360 -10.66 1.80 13.44
C ALA A 360 -10.38 3.00 14.37
N ASP A 361 -9.75 2.76 15.52
CA ASP A 361 -9.40 3.81 16.47
C ASP A 361 -8.43 4.82 15.87
N VAL A 362 -7.42 4.34 15.14
CA VAL A 362 -6.47 5.19 14.41
C VAL A 362 -7.17 5.92 13.28
N ARG A 363 -8.02 5.25 12.49
CA ARG A 363 -8.80 5.90 11.42
C ARG A 363 -9.70 7.02 11.93
N THR A 364 -10.39 6.80 13.05
CA THR A 364 -11.28 7.83 13.64
C THR A 364 -10.49 8.97 14.27
N PHE A 365 -9.33 8.69 14.86
CA PHE A 365 -8.42 9.71 15.37
C PHE A 365 -7.91 10.61 14.26
N VAL A 366 -7.38 10.00 13.20
CA VAL A 366 -6.72 10.73 12.11
C VAL A 366 -7.71 11.54 11.26
N ARG A 367 -9.00 11.17 11.22
CA ARG A 367 -10.04 12.00 10.57
C ARG A 367 -10.43 13.23 11.37
N LYS A 368 -10.04 13.34 12.64
CA LYS A 368 -10.41 14.46 13.50
C LYS A 368 -9.29 15.50 13.52
N GLU A 369 -9.63 16.72 13.15
CA GLU A 369 -8.80 17.89 13.42
C GLU A 369 -8.70 18.07 14.94
N SER A 370 -7.49 17.95 15.47
CA SER A 370 -7.25 17.85 16.92
C SER A 370 -6.26 18.87 17.46
N ILE A 371 -5.42 19.47 16.60
CA ILE A 371 -4.40 20.45 17.00
C ILE A 371 -4.94 21.87 16.81
N PRO A 372 -5.02 22.68 17.89
CA PRO A 372 -5.36 24.10 17.80
C PRO A 372 -4.24 24.92 17.13
N CYS A 373 -4.60 25.85 16.24
CA CYS A 373 -3.63 26.68 15.50
C CYS A 373 -2.77 27.54 16.44
N GLY A 374 -3.35 28.08 17.50
CA GLY A 374 -2.65 28.96 18.43
C GLY A 374 -1.53 28.25 19.18
N ILE A 375 -1.64 26.93 19.38
CA ILE A 375 -0.58 26.14 20.03
C ILE A 375 0.66 26.07 19.14
N LEU A 376 0.48 25.86 17.83
CA LEU A 376 1.60 25.84 16.87
C LEU A 376 2.33 27.18 16.82
N VAL A 377 1.59 28.28 16.95
CA VAL A 377 2.14 29.63 17.05
C VAL A 377 2.90 29.82 18.36
N THR A 378 2.33 29.42 19.51
CA THR A 378 3.04 29.53 20.81
C THR A 378 4.29 28.66 20.87
N LEU A 379 4.31 27.52 20.18
CA LEU A 379 5.48 26.66 20.06
C LEU A 379 6.55 27.24 19.12
N GLY A 380 6.20 28.24 18.30
CA GLY A 380 7.07 28.84 17.29
C GLY A 380 7.25 27.96 16.05
N ILE A 381 6.31 27.05 15.78
CA ILE A 381 6.30 26.19 14.59
C ILE A 381 5.64 26.92 13.42
N LEU A 382 4.58 27.67 13.69
CA LEU A 382 3.83 28.45 12.71
C LEU A 382 3.96 29.95 13.01
N ALA A 383 4.09 30.78 11.97
CA ALA A 383 4.07 32.23 12.13
C ALA A 383 2.65 32.73 12.44
N GLU A 384 2.53 33.85 13.17
CA GLU A 384 1.22 34.47 13.48
C GLU A 384 0.44 34.89 12.22
N THR A 385 1.13 35.18 11.11
CA THR A 385 0.53 35.58 9.84
C THR A 385 -0.17 34.44 9.10
N ASP A 386 0.34 33.22 9.28
CA ASP A 386 -0.08 32.04 8.51
C ASP A 386 -1.18 31.26 9.26
N ALA A 387 -1.39 31.59 10.54
CA ALA A 387 -2.43 31.04 11.38
C ALA A 387 -3.76 31.80 11.21
N PRO A 388 -4.91 31.11 11.23
CA PRO A 388 -6.22 31.76 11.36
C PRO A 388 -6.26 32.63 12.62
N GLN A 389 -6.99 33.75 12.58
CA GLN A 389 -7.09 34.66 13.72
C GLN A 389 -7.63 33.92 14.96
N TRP A 390 -6.86 33.94 16.05
CA TRP A 390 -7.17 33.19 17.26
C TRP A 390 -6.95 33.95 18.57
N SER A 391 -6.05 34.94 18.60
CA SER A 391 -5.78 35.74 19.80
C SER A 391 -6.69 36.97 19.87
N SER A 392 -7.16 37.28 21.08
CA SER A 392 -7.95 38.49 21.34
C SER A 392 -7.07 39.73 21.56
N GLU A 393 -5.77 39.54 21.81
CA GLU A 393 -4.82 40.63 22.04
C GLU A 393 -4.44 41.31 20.72
N PRO A 394 -4.76 42.61 20.55
CA PRO A 394 -4.23 43.40 19.44
C PRO A 394 -2.74 43.72 19.67
N GLU A 395 -1.97 43.85 18.61
CA GLU A 395 -0.56 44.28 18.62
C GLU A 395 -0.35 45.61 19.40
N SER A 396 -1.41 46.42 19.55
CA SER A 396 -1.43 47.66 20.33
C SER A 396 -1.32 47.45 21.85
N ALA A 397 -1.69 46.27 22.37
CA ALA A 397 -1.66 46.00 23.81
C ALA A 397 -0.25 46.10 24.41
N LEU A 398 0.79 45.79 23.62
CA LEU A 398 2.18 45.94 24.05
C LEU A 398 2.56 47.42 24.19
N ARG A 399 2.10 48.26 23.25
CA ARG A 399 2.30 49.72 23.28
C ARG A 399 1.54 50.33 24.46
N ASP A 400 0.30 49.93 24.68
CA ASP A 400 -0.53 50.42 25.79
C ASP A 400 0.08 50.06 27.15
N ALA A 401 0.68 48.87 27.30
CA ALA A 401 1.41 48.50 28.50
C ALA A 401 2.65 49.39 28.76
N THR A 402 3.41 49.72 27.71
CA THR A 402 4.56 50.64 27.84
C THR A 402 4.13 52.07 28.20
N ILE A 403 3.02 52.54 27.60
CA ILE A 403 2.44 53.86 27.88
C ILE A 403 1.90 53.92 29.31
N ASN A 404 1.24 52.86 29.80
CA ASN A 404 0.75 52.79 31.17
C ASN A 404 1.88 52.77 32.19
N MET A 405 3.01 52.10 31.90
CA MET A 405 4.20 52.12 32.75
C MET A 405 4.88 53.50 32.77
N SER A 406 5.00 54.17 31.61
CA SER A 406 5.56 55.54 31.56
C SER A 406 4.66 56.53 32.30
N ASN A 407 3.34 56.38 32.20
CA ASN A 407 2.38 57.23 32.91
C ASN A 407 2.45 57.02 34.44
N LYS A 408 2.54 55.77 34.90
CA LYS A 408 2.78 55.44 36.32
C LYS A 408 4.09 56.08 36.83
N HIS A 409 5.16 56.02 36.05
CA HIS A 409 6.45 56.62 36.43
C HIS A 409 6.37 58.15 36.50
N LEU A 410 5.72 58.80 35.54
CA LEU A 410 5.50 60.25 35.53
C LEU A 410 4.66 60.71 36.73
N GLN A 411 3.60 59.98 37.07
CA GLN A 411 2.73 60.29 38.22
C GLN A 411 3.50 60.19 39.54
N ARG A 412 4.39 59.18 39.68
CA ARG A 412 5.25 59.03 40.85
C ARG A 412 6.29 60.12 40.96
N PHE A 413 6.87 60.56 39.84
CA PHE A 413 7.78 61.70 39.83
C PHE A 413 7.08 62.99 40.32
N GLN A 414 5.87 63.24 39.84
CA GLN A 414 5.06 64.39 40.30
C GLN A 414 4.71 64.28 41.80
N ALA A 415 4.38 63.08 42.29
CA ALA A 415 4.11 62.84 43.69
C ALA A 415 5.34 63.06 44.59
N ARG A 416 6.54 62.66 44.14
CA ARG A 416 7.81 62.96 44.81
C ARG A 416 8.05 64.46 44.94
N VAL A 417 7.91 65.20 43.83
CA VAL A 417 8.11 66.66 43.81
C VAL A 417 7.08 67.36 44.72
N ALA A 418 5.82 66.89 44.73
CA ALA A 418 4.80 67.43 45.62
C ALA A 418 5.11 67.15 47.10
N ALA A 419 5.60 65.95 47.43
CA ALA A 419 5.99 65.58 48.79
C ALA A 419 7.21 66.39 49.27
N GLU A 420 8.22 66.60 48.43
CA GLU A 420 9.39 67.43 48.76
C GLU A 420 9.01 68.89 49.04
N ARG A 421 8.04 69.44 48.30
CA ARG A 421 7.50 70.78 48.56
C ARG A 421 6.78 70.86 49.91
N LEU A 422 6.03 69.81 50.28
CA LEU A 422 5.37 69.72 51.59
C LEU A 422 6.40 69.59 52.73
N GLU A 423 7.42 68.76 52.54
CA GLU A 423 8.52 68.58 53.51
C GLU A 423 9.29 69.88 53.79
N ALA A 424 9.45 70.75 52.78
CA ALA A 424 10.10 72.06 52.93
C ALA A 424 9.31 73.06 53.79
N THR A 425 8.01 72.83 53.99
CA THR A 425 7.12 73.71 54.79
C THR A 425 6.95 73.25 56.25
N MET A 426 7.44 72.06 56.60
CA MET A 426 7.26 71.44 57.91
C MET A 426 8.42 71.72 58.89
N ALA A 427 8.16 71.61 60.18
CA ALA A 427 9.18 71.69 61.23
C ALA A 427 10.23 70.56 61.07
N PRO A 428 11.52 70.80 61.38
CA PRO A 428 12.64 69.93 60.99
C PRO A 428 12.57 68.50 61.56
N GLU A 429 11.93 68.32 62.72
CA GLU A 429 11.77 66.99 63.34
C GLU A 429 10.66 66.17 62.67
N GLN A 430 9.57 66.81 62.25
CA GLN A 430 8.47 66.19 61.50
C GLN A 430 8.90 65.85 60.07
N ALA A 431 9.71 66.71 59.44
CA ALA A 431 10.28 66.45 58.12
C ALA A 431 11.18 65.20 58.09
N ARG A 432 11.92 64.91 59.16
CA ARG A 432 12.77 63.70 59.27
C ARG A 432 11.93 62.42 59.29
N ILE A 433 10.81 62.42 60.02
CA ILE A 433 9.88 61.29 60.09
C ILE A 433 9.17 61.08 58.74
N HIS A 434 8.74 62.16 58.10
CA HIS A 434 8.14 62.11 56.76
C HIS A 434 9.12 61.57 55.69
N ARG A 435 10.39 61.98 55.73
CA ARG A 435 11.43 61.46 54.84
C ARG A 435 11.66 59.95 55.02
N MET A 436 11.78 59.50 56.27
CA MET A 436 11.94 58.07 56.58
C MET A 436 10.73 57.24 56.10
N ASN A 437 9.51 57.75 56.30
CA ASN A 437 8.29 57.10 55.84
C ASN A 437 8.18 57.08 54.31
N ARG A 438 8.63 58.14 53.62
CA ARG A 438 8.72 58.20 52.15
C ARG A 438 9.69 57.15 51.62
N GLU A 439 10.91 57.10 52.14
CA GLU A 439 11.91 56.10 51.72
C GLU A 439 11.46 54.66 51.98
N ALA A 440 10.68 54.43 53.06
CA ALA A 440 10.05 53.14 53.32
C ALA A 440 8.90 52.83 52.35
N ALA A 441 8.07 53.82 52.00
CA ALA A 441 7.00 53.69 51.02
C ALA A 441 7.55 53.44 49.61
N GLU A 442 8.58 54.16 49.18
CA GLU A 442 9.23 53.98 47.89
C GLU A 442 9.81 52.57 47.71
N ARG A 443 10.45 52.01 48.75
CA ARG A 443 10.93 50.61 48.72
C ARG A 443 9.79 49.60 48.62
N ARG A 444 8.66 49.85 49.29
CA ARG A 444 7.46 49.01 49.18
C ARG A 444 6.83 49.11 47.80
N ASP A 445 6.75 50.30 47.23
CA ASP A 445 6.19 50.54 45.90
C ASP A 445 7.06 49.90 44.80
N GLN A 446 8.38 49.92 44.93
CA GLN A 446 9.29 49.22 44.02
C GLN A 446 9.13 47.70 44.10
N MET A 447 8.99 47.15 45.31
CA MET A 447 8.74 45.72 45.50
C MET A 447 7.38 45.32 44.94
N ASN A 448 6.34 46.12 45.19
CA ASN A 448 4.99 45.91 44.68
C ASN A 448 4.97 45.96 43.14
N ASP A 449 5.62 46.94 42.52
CA ASP A 449 5.72 47.05 41.06
C ASP A 449 6.39 45.84 40.42
N MET A 450 7.47 45.38 41.03
CA MET A 450 8.16 44.18 40.58
C MET A 450 7.20 43.00 40.61
N THR A 451 6.50 42.77 41.74
CA THR A 451 5.53 41.66 41.85
C THR A 451 4.31 41.80 40.94
N GLU A 452 3.77 43.00 40.74
CA GLU A 452 2.66 43.28 39.82
C GLU A 452 3.06 43.02 38.37
N SER A 453 4.27 43.42 37.98
CA SER A 453 4.78 43.19 36.63
C SER A 453 4.97 41.71 36.32
N PHE A 454 5.45 40.93 37.30
CA PHE A 454 5.57 39.48 37.18
C PHE A 454 4.19 38.83 37.07
N ARG A 455 3.24 39.16 37.96
CA ARG A 455 1.87 38.63 37.91
C ARG A 455 1.16 38.98 36.61
N ALA A 456 1.24 40.23 36.15
CA ALA A 456 0.63 40.65 34.90
C ALA A 456 1.24 39.93 33.69
N ARG A 457 2.54 39.61 33.72
CA ARG A 457 3.19 38.83 32.67
C ARG A 457 2.72 37.38 32.70
N GLU A 458 2.64 36.75 33.87
CA GLU A 458 2.14 35.40 34.05
C GLU A 458 0.68 35.29 33.60
N GLU A 459 -0.18 36.21 34.02
CA GLU A 459 -1.59 36.28 33.61
C GLU A 459 -1.74 36.43 32.09
N ARG A 460 -0.88 37.21 31.43
CA ARG A 460 -0.88 37.32 29.95
C ARG A 460 -0.47 36.02 29.29
N ILE A 461 0.59 35.38 29.77
CA ILE A 461 1.04 34.08 29.25
C ILE A 461 -0.06 33.04 29.45
N GLU A 462 -0.69 33.00 30.62
CA GLU A 462 -1.80 32.08 30.91
C GLU A 462 -3.04 32.35 30.06
N ARG A 463 -3.40 33.63 29.85
CA ARG A 463 -4.52 34.01 28.98
C ARG A 463 -4.24 33.61 27.54
N ARG A 464 -3.06 33.94 27.02
CA ARG A 464 -2.63 33.57 25.68
C ARG A 464 -2.59 32.05 25.50
N LEU A 465 -2.14 31.30 26.50
CA LEU A 465 -2.18 29.85 26.50
C LEU A 465 -3.62 29.30 26.50
N GLN A 466 -4.52 29.91 27.27
CA GLN A 466 -5.93 29.50 27.31
C GLN A 466 -6.65 29.77 25.97
N GLU A 467 -6.38 30.93 25.36
CA GLU A 467 -6.87 31.26 24.01
C GLU A 467 -6.27 30.33 22.95
N ALA A 468 -4.98 30.00 23.07
CA ALA A 468 -4.32 29.05 22.18
C ALA A 468 -4.97 27.66 22.24
N ILE A 469 -5.29 27.16 23.45
CA ILE A 469 -5.98 25.87 23.62
C ILE A 469 -7.41 25.90 23.05
N GLY A 470 -8.11 27.03 23.17
CA GLY A 470 -9.46 27.24 22.64
C GLY A 470 -9.51 27.63 21.16
N SER A 471 -8.35 27.74 20.49
CA SER A 471 -8.26 28.21 19.11
C SER A 471 -8.85 27.21 18.10
N PRO A 472 -9.19 27.68 16.88
CA PRO A 472 -9.63 26.80 15.79
C PRO A 472 -8.61 25.68 15.53
N ARG A 473 -9.11 24.49 15.22
CA ARG A 473 -8.26 23.33 14.94
C ARG A 473 -7.84 23.35 13.47
N MET A 474 -6.61 22.94 13.20
CA MET A 474 -6.07 22.85 11.85
C MET A 474 -6.15 21.43 11.31
N SER A 475 -6.22 21.32 9.99
CA SER A 475 -6.11 20.05 9.28
C SER A 475 -4.72 19.45 9.49
N ILE A 476 -4.65 18.12 9.59
CA ILE A 476 -3.40 17.39 9.85
C ILE A 476 -2.36 17.67 8.76
N LYS A 477 -2.81 17.85 7.52
CA LYS A 477 -1.95 18.22 6.38
C LYS A 477 -1.28 19.59 6.59
N ALA A 478 -2.04 20.61 7.01
CA ALA A 478 -1.46 21.93 7.26
C ALA A 478 -0.50 21.90 8.46
N VAL A 479 -0.80 21.08 9.49
CA VAL A 479 0.11 20.86 10.63
C VAL A 479 1.42 20.22 10.17
N SER A 480 1.37 19.18 9.35
CA SER A 480 2.58 18.47 8.91
C SER A 480 3.44 19.31 7.98
N GLU A 481 2.85 20.10 7.09
CA GLU A 481 3.56 21.07 6.24
C GLU A 481 4.26 22.15 7.08
N ALA A 482 3.60 22.68 8.11
CA ALA A 482 4.21 23.63 9.04
C ALA A 482 5.36 22.99 9.84
N CYS A 483 5.18 21.75 10.30
CA CYS A 483 6.23 20.99 10.99
C CYS A 483 7.43 20.71 10.08
N LEU A 484 7.20 20.39 8.80
CA LEU A 484 8.25 20.19 7.81
C LEU A 484 9.03 21.50 7.58
N ALA A 485 8.33 22.62 7.39
CA ALA A 485 8.96 23.93 7.24
C ALA A 485 9.82 24.28 8.46
N TRP A 486 9.36 23.98 9.67
CA TRP A 486 10.12 24.18 10.90
C TRP A 486 11.36 23.27 10.98
N LEU A 487 11.25 21.99 10.62
CA LEU A 487 12.39 21.06 10.58
C LEU A 487 13.47 21.51 9.58
N ILE A 488 13.05 22.02 8.42
CA ILE A 488 13.96 22.60 7.42
C ILE A 488 14.65 23.86 7.98
N GLN A 489 13.93 24.72 8.70
CA GLN A 489 14.51 25.92 9.33
C GLN A 489 15.51 25.59 10.44
N GLN A 490 15.30 24.49 11.19
CA GLN A 490 16.26 24.04 12.18
C GLN A 490 17.49 23.35 11.57
N GLY A 491 17.40 22.91 10.31
CA GLY A 491 18.47 22.17 9.62
C GLY A 491 18.48 20.67 9.92
N GLU A 492 17.42 20.11 10.50
CA GLU A 492 17.32 18.66 10.77
C GLU A 492 17.10 17.85 9.49
N VAL A 493 16.53 18.50 8.47
CA VAL A 493 16.03 17.91 7.22
C VAL A 493 16.39 18.81 6.04
N GLY A 494 16.68 18.23 4.87
CA GLY A 494 17.02 18.96 3.65
C GLY A 494 15.85 19.74 3.07
N ARG A 495 16.13 20.81 2.31
CA ARG A 495 15.10 21.70 1.75
C ARG A 495 14.17 21.03 0.74
N GLU A 496 14.65 19.99 0.07
CA GLU A 496 13.92 19.26 -0.97
C GLU A 496 13.11 18.08 -0.42
N TRP A 497 13.16 17.85 0.90
CA TRP A 497 12.52 16.68 1.48
C TRP A 497 11.00 16.82 1.53
N THR A 498 10.32 15.74 1.18
CA THR A 498 8.87 15.63 1.30
C THR A 498 8.48 15.01 2.64
N VAL A 499 7.20 15.16 3.02
CA VAL A 499 6.65 14.51 4.23
C VAL A 499 6.84 12.99 4.18
N ASP A 500 6.74 12.38 3.00
CA ASP A 500 6.98 10.95 2.77
C ASP A 500 8.41 10.52 3.11
N GLN A 501 9.41 11.32 2.71
CA GLN A 501 10.82 11.04 3.02
C GLN A 501 11.13 11.23 4.50
N VAL A 502 10.57 12.26 5.14
CA VAL A 502 10.71 12.47 6.59
C VAL A 502 10.11 11.29 7.35
N ALA A 503 8.92 10.83 6.98
CA ALA A 503 8.29 9.70 7.66
C ALA A 503 9.04 8.38 7.42
N GLU A 504 9.60 8.13 6.23
CA GLU A 504 10.46 6.97 6.00
C GLU A 504 11.69 7.00 6.92
N ALA A 505 12.34 8.16 7.02
CA ALA A 505 13.48 8.34 7.91
C ALA A 505 13.10 8.15 9.39
N VAL A 506 11.93 8.65 9.80
CA VAL A 506 11.40 8.47 11.17
C VAL A 506 11.04 7.01 11.44
N LEU A 507 10.43 6.30 10.48
CA LEU A 507 10.16 4.86 10.62
C LEU A 507 11.47 4.07 10.76
N TYR A 508 12.49 4.42 9.98
CA TYR A 508 13.80 3.82 10.07
C TYR A 508 14.45 4.11 11.45
N LEU A 509 14.34 5.35 11.94
CA LEU A 509 14.76 5.75 13.29
C LEU A 509 14.08 4.92 14.38
N LEU A 510 12.76 4.69 14.30
CA LEU A 510 12.03 3.86 15.27
C LEU A 510 12.55 2.43 15.39
N VAL A 511 13.20 1.90 14.34
CA VAL A 511 13.77 0.55 14.32
C VAL A 511 15.21 0.54 14.82
N VAL A 512 15.99 1.56 14.47
CA VAL A 512 17.41 1.67 14.83
C VAL A 512 17.61 2.15 16.26
N ASP A 513 16.72 3.00 16.78
CA ASP A 513 16.84 3.48 18.15
C ASP A 513 16.47 2.37 19.14
N ARG A 514 17.49 1.66 19.61
CA ARG A 514 17.38 0.61 20.63
C ARG A 514 17.61 1.14 22.05
N SER A 515 17.72 2.47 22.22
CA SER A 515 17.97 3.03 23.54
C SER A 515 16.79 2.72 24.47
N SER A 516 17.04 1.91 25.50
CA SER A 516 16.03 1.58 26.51
C SER A 516 15.75 2.76 27.46
N ASN A 517 16.51 3.85 27.34
CA ASN A 517 16.38 5.02 28.19
C ASN A 517 15.18 5.86 27.74
N ASP A 518 14.51 6.52 28.68
CA ASP A 518 13.37 7.40 28.38
C ASP A 518 13.76 8.65 27.58
N GLU A 519 15.06 8.86 27.38
CA GLU A 519 15.62 9.89 26.52
C GLU A 519 15.66 9.49 25.03
N GLY A 520 15.42 8.21 24.72
CA GLY A 520 15.37 7.70 23.34
C GLY A 520 14.33 8.44 22.49
N GLU A 521 14.70 8.73 21.25
CA GLU A 521 13.86 9.49 20.33
C GLU A 521 12.62 8.69 19.93
N ALA A 522 12.76 7.38 19.73
CA ALA A 522 11.64 6.52 19.42
C ALA A 522 10.58 6.51 20.53
N LYS A 523 11.02 6.51 21.79
CA LYS A 523 10.11 6.61 22.95
C LYS A 523 9.46 7.99 23.05
N LYS A 524 10.19 9.07 22.81
CA LYS A 524 9.63 10.44 22.78
C LYS A 524 8.55 10.58 21.73
N ILE A 525 8.80 10.10 20.51
CA ILE A 525 7.82 10.09 19.41
C ILE A 525 6.59 9.27 19.80
N SER A 526 6.80 8.07 20.35
CA SER A 526 5.70 7.19 20.77
C SER A 526 4.85 7.80 21.89
N LYS A 527 5.47 8.47 22.86
CA LYS A 527 4.79 9.17 23.95
C LYS A 527 3.94 10.32 23.43
N ILE A 528 4.45 11.09 22.47
CA ILE A 528 3.69 12.17 21.85
C ILE A 528 2.49 11.64 21.06
N LEU A 529 2.66 10.55 20.30
CA LEU A 529 1.57 9.92 19.56
C LEU A 529 0.46 9.40 20.49
N ASP A 530 0.82 8.80 21.62
CA ASP A 530 -0.12 8.32 22.63
C ASP A 530 -0.89 9.47 23.30
N GLU A 531 -0.16 10.49 23.76
CA GLU A 531 -0.79 11.69 24.32
C GLU A 531 -1.68 12.37 23.27
N TRP A 532 -1.26 12.42 22.01
CA TRP A 532 -2.04 13.00 20.91
C TRP A 532 -3.36 12.27 20.71
N GLN A 533 -3.31 10.95 20.64
CA GLN A 533 -4.51 10.15 20.56
C GLN A 533 -5.41 10.36 21.79
N SER A 534 -4.83 10.50 22.99
CA SER A 534 -5.58 10.71 24.23
C SER A 534 -6.36 12.04 24.24
N TRP A 535 -5.75 13.16 23.82
CA TRP A 535 -6.42 14.46 23.85
C TRP A 535 -7.41 14.63 22.70
N ALA A 536 -7.14 14.00 21.56
CA ALA A 536 -8.11 13.95 20.47
C ALA A 536 -9.35 13.13 20.84
N ALA A 537 -9.19 12.05 21.61
CA ALA A 537 -10.30 11.28 22.16
C ALA A 537 -11.07 12.05 23.25
N ALA A 538 -10.36 12.78 24.12
CA ALA A 538 -10.96 13.62 25.17
C ALA A 538 -11.63 14.90 24.65
N GLY A 539 -11.45 15.24 23.36
CA GLY A 539 -12.08 16.39 22.73
C GLY A 539 -11.36 17.73 22.92
N GLY A 540 -10.11 17.71 23.38
CA GLY A 540 -9.30 18.92 23.56
C GLY A 540 -8.00 18.70 24.34
N MET A 541 -7.04 19.59 24.15
CA MET A 541 -5.71 19.53 24.76
C MET A 541 -5.68 20.14 26.18
N LYS A 542 -4.90 19.55 27.09
CA LYS A 542 -4.65 20.07 28.44
C LYS A 542 -3.35 20.88 28.51
N LYS A 543 -3.24 21.79 29.49
CA LYS A 543 -2.02 22.58 29.74
C LYS A 543 -0.77 21.72 29.95
N GLN A 544 -0.89 20.54 30.57
CA GLN A 544 0.23 19.61 30.76
C GLN A 544 0.77 19.07 29.44
N GLN A 545 -0.11 18.83 28.47
CA GLN A 545 0.28 18.31 27.15
C GLN A 545 0.99 19.40 26.33
N VAL A 546 0.62 20.67 26.49
CA VAL A 546 1.35 21.78 25.86
C VAL A 546 2.79 21.86 26.36
N LYS A 547 3.01 21.72 27.68
CA LYS A 547 4.37 21.70 28.25
C LYS A 547 5.19 20.52 27.71
N LEU A 548 4.58 19.35 27.56
CA LEU A 548 5.24 18.19 26.96
C LEU A 548 5.68 18.46 25.51
N LEU A 549 4.86 19.17 24.74
CA LEU A 549 5.17 19.58 23.36
C LEU A 549 6.26 20.66 23.31
N GLU A 550 6.26 21.61 24.25
CA GLU A 550 7.32 22.62 24.38
C GLU A 550 8.69 22.00 24.63
N GLU A 551 8.75 20.96 25.45
CA GLU A 551 9.98 20.21 25.75
C GLU A 551 10.44 19.33 24.57
N ASN A 552 9.53 18.80 23.75
CA ASN A 552 9.81 17.80 22.72
C ASN A 552 9.33 18.20 21.31
N LYS A 553 9.69 19.42 20.86
CA LYS A 553 9.24 19.98 19.57
C LYS A 553 9.65 19.14 18.35
N THR A 554 10.88 18.61 18.32
CA THR A 554 11.37 17.77 17.21
C THR A 554 10.58 16.48 17.09
N ALA A 555 10.38 15.77 18.21
CA ALA A 555 9.61 14.54 18.25
C ALA A 555 8.13 14.77 17.87
N PHE A 556 7.57 15.94 18.21
CA PHE A 556 6.22 16.32 17.74
C PHE A 556 6.16 16.49 16.23
N CYS A 557 7.16 17.14 15.62
CA CYS A 557 7.22 17.30 14.17
C CYS A 557 7.35 15.95 13.45
N PHE A 558 8.15 15.02 13.99
CA PHE A 558 8.24 13.64 13.47
C PHE A 558 6.92 12.87 13.62
N ALA A 559 6.26 12.98 14.77
CA ALA A 559 4.94 12.40 14.99
C ALA A 559 3.91 12.96 13.99
N ALA A 560 3.92 14.28 13.72
CA ALA A 560 3.03 14.92 12.77
C ALA A 560 3.20 14.39 11.34
N ALA A 561 4.44 14.11 10.91
CA ALA A 561 4.71 13.49 9.61
C ALA A 561 4.10 12.07 9.52
N LEU A 562 4.25 11.24 10.56
CA LEU A 562 3.65 9.89 10.58
C LEU A 562 2.12 9.95 10.54
N VAL A 563 1.50 10.83 11.32
CA VAL A 563 0.03 10.99 11.37
C VAL A 563 -0.51 11.47 10.02
N ALA A 564 0.18 12.39 9.34
CA ALA A 564 -0.22 12.89 8.03
C ALA A 564 -0.19 11.80 6.94
N ILE A 565 0.82 10.93 6.95
CA ILE A 565 0.85 9.85 5.95
C ILE A 565 -0.30 8.88 6.15
N VAL A 566 -0.58 8.53 7.40
CA VAL A 566 -1.75 7.73 7.75
C VAL A 566 -3.03 8.48 7.34
N SER A 567 -3.12 9.79 7.54
CA SER A 567 -4.33 10.56 7.19
C SER A 567 -4.65 10.52 5.71
N GLU A 568 -3.70 10.90 4.86
CA GLU A 568 -4.01 10.96 3.44
C GLU A 568 -4.22 9.54 2.87
N SER A 569 -3.60 8.50 3.44
CA SER A 569 -3.88 7.10 3.04
C SER A 569 -5.31 6.66 3.38
N THR A 570 -5.91 7.22 4.43
CA THR A 570 -7.30 6.92 4.83
C THR A 570 -8.33 7.76 4.09
N GLU A 571 -7.91 8.89 3.52
CA GLU A 571 -8.72 9.76 2.66
C GLU A 571 -8.69 9.27 1.20
N SER A 572 -7.51 8.84 0.73
CA SER A 572 -7.36 8.13 -0.52
C SER A 572 -7.99 6.75 -0.35
N ASN A 573 -9.25 6.60 -0.75
CA ASN A 573 -9.96 5.33 -0.87
C ASN A 573 -9.32 4.38 -1.93
N THR A 574 -7.99 4.41 -2.11
CA THR A 574 -7.23 3.41 -2.82
C THR A 574 -7.43 2.09 -2.08
N GLY A 575 -8.39 1.29 -2.56
CA GLY A 575 -8.90 0.08 -1.92
C GLY A 575 -7.89 -1.07 -1.79
N HIS A 576 -6.59 -0.81 -1.80
CA HIS A 576 -5.55 -1.81 -1.60
C HIS A 576 -5.64 -2.48 -0.23
N GLY A 577 -5.93 -1.72 0.83
CA GLY A 577 -6.13 -2.28 2.19
C GLY A 577 -7.38 -3.16 2.30
N LYS A 578 -8.53 -2.68 1.81
CA LYS A 578 -9.79 -3.46 1.81
C LYS A 578 -9.71 -4.68 0.89
N GLY A 579 -9.19 -4.49 -0.33
CA GLY A 579 -9.02 -5.56 -1.31
C GLY A 579 -8.04 -6.64 -0.84
N GLY A 580 -6.96 -6.27 -0.15
CA GLY A 580 -6.04 -7.24 0.47
C GLY A 580 -6.69 -8.05 1.60
N ALA A 581 -7.47 -7.41 2.47
CA ALA A 581 -8.20 -8.09 3.53
C ALA A 581 -9.27 -9.06 2.99
N ASP A 582 -10.10 -8.60 2.04
CA ASP A 582 -11.11 -9.43 1.39
C ASP A 582 -10.47 -10.60 0.62
N MET A 583 -9.34 -10.35 -0.05
CA MET A 583 -8.55 -11.39 -0.71
C MET A 583 -8.09 -12.47 0.28
N LEU A 584 -7.49 -12.10 1.41
CA LEU A 584 -7.01 -13.07 2.40
C LEU A 584 -8.14 -13.89 3.01
N GLU A 585 -9.31 -13.31 3.20
CA GLU A 585 -10.50 -14.04 3.63
C GLU A 585 -10.96 -15.03 2.55
N CYS A 586 -11.02 -14.62 1.29
CA CYS A 586 -11.30 -15.52 0.17
C CYS A 586 -10.27 -16.66 0.05
N LEU A 587 -8.98 -16.38 0.26
CA LEU A 587 -7.92 -17.38 0.26
C LEU A 587 -8.08 -18.41 1.39
N ARG A 588 -8.67 -18.03 2.53
CA ARG A 588 -9.02 -18.97 3.62
C ARG A 588 -10.24 -19.82 3.29
N LEU A 589 -11.23 -19.25 2.60
CA LEU A 589 -12.44 -19.96 2.19
C LEU A 589 -12.17 -20.97 1.06
N TRP A 590 -11.38 -20.57 0.06
CA TRP A 590 -11.11 -21.36 -1.14
C TRP A 590 -9.68 -21.88 -1.13
N ARG A 591 -9.48 -23.13 -0.69
CA ARG A 591 -8.14 -23.75 -0.70
C ARG A 591 -7.68 -24.11 -2.11
N LYS A 592 -8.57 -24.65 -2.94
CA LYS A 592 -8.26 -25.13 -4.30
C LYS A 592 -9.11 -24.42 -5.33
N VAL A 593 -8.53 -24.15 -6.49
CA VAL A 593 -9.22 -23.56 -7.65
C VAL A 593 -8.90 -24.34 -8.93
N ARG A 594 -9.81 -24.26 -9.91
CA ARG A 594 -9.61 -24.77 -11.26
C ARG A 594 -9.17 -23.64 -12.16
N LEU A 595 -7.98 -23.77 -12.74
CA LEU A 595 -7.40 -22.81 -13.65
C LEU A 595 -7.57 -23.31 -15.09
N GLY A 596 -8.35 -22.58 -15.90
CA GLY A 596 -8.75 -22.97 -17.25
C GLY A 596 -8.80 -21.78 -18.18
#